data_AF-A0AAJ6ZY82-F1
#
_entry.id   AF-A0AAJ6ZY82-F1
#
_cell.length_a   1.000
_cell.length_b   1.000
_cell.length_c   1.000
_cell.angle_alpha   90.00
_cell.angle_beta   90.00
_cell.angle_gamma   90.00
#
_symmetry.space_group_name_H-M   'P 1'
#
loop_
_entity.id
_entity.type
_entity.pdbx_description
1 polymer ?
#
loop_
_entity_poly.entity_id
_entity_poly.type
_entity_poly.pdbx_seq_one_letter_code
_entity_poly.pdbx_strand_id
1 'polypeptide(L)'
;SIVHVSTAYSHATHSRVGRAVKEQFYDSPVPPNAFIDLAETIDENKLENMMQQVKADWPNAYSFSKALGEEIVRSEAENLPISIVRPAIVISSYREPLPGWIDPMNSLGPSGLILGLMTGIIHVLRTRQNIVLSLVPADLVTNTTLVAACETAKAQTNKDNIKIYNITNNRNPLLWSELGNVLETFGRKLITSRAIWYCFTIQTTHKFLFTILFWLLHYVPAFIVDTACRLTNRRP
;
A
#
# COMPACT_ATOMS: atom_id res chain seq x y z
N SER A 1 -2.85 20.56 -17.45
CA SER A 1 -3.52 20.03 -16.24
C SER A 1 -2.50 19.39 -15.33
N ILE A 2 -2.83 19.26 -14.05
CA ILE A 2 -2.02 18.62 -13.03
C ILE A 2 -2.86 17.49 -12.44
N VAL A 3 -2.24 16.34 -12.21
CA VAL A 3 -2.86 15.24 -11.47
C VAL A 3 -2.05 14.98 -10.21
N HIS A 4 -2.64 15.28 -9.06
CA HIS A 4 -2.05 14.95 -7.78
C HIS A 4 -2.31 13.48 -7.45
N VAL A 5 -1.24 12.68 -7.41
CA VAL A 5 -1.33 11.25 -7.06
C VAL A 5 -1.24 11.10 -5.53
N SER A 6 -2.37 10.82 -4.92
CA SER A 6 -2.50 10.52 -3.49
C SER A 6 -2.57 8.99 -3.28
N THR A 7 -3.44 8.52 -2.40
CA THR A 7 -3.73 7.10 -2.16
C THR A 7 -5.15 6.93 -1.60
N ALA A 8 -5.80 5.81 -1.89
CA ALA A 8 -7.11 5.47 -1.33
C ALA A 8 -7.07 5.34 0.22
N TYR A 9 -5.88 5.23 0.80
CA TYR A 9 -5.66 5.14 2.24
C TYR A 9 -5.41 6.49 2.91
N SER A 10 -5.44 7.62 2.18
CA SER A 10 -5.16 8.95 2.75
C SER A 10 -6.10 9.27 3.91
N HIS A 11 -7.35 8.79 3.86
CA HIS A 11 -8.34 8.97 4.93
C HIS A 11 -8.77 7.64 5.57
N ALA A 12 -7.92 6.60 5.50
CA ALA A 12 -8.14 5.32 6.18
C ALA A 12 -7.71 5.39 7.65
N THR A 13 -8.36 6.28 8.41
CA THR A 13 -8.04 6.54 9.81
C THR A 13 -8.67 5.51 10.76
N HIS A 14 -8.13 5.40 11.98
CA HIS A 14 -8.67 4.53 13.03
C HIS A 14 -10.13 4.86 13.35
N SER A 15 -10.48 6.15 13.40
CA SER A 15 -11.85 6.64 13.58
C SER A 15 -12.83 6.29 12.45
N ARG A 16 -12.32 5.90 11.26
CA ARG A 16 -13.12 5.58 10.06
C ARG A 16 -13.15 4.10 9.72
N VAL A 17 -12.60 3.22 10.56
CA VAL A 17 -12.67 1.77 10.36
C VAL A 17 -14.13 1.31 10.20
N GLY A 18 -14.40 0.53 9.14
CA GLY A 18 -15.74 0.05 8.82
C GLY A 18 -16.66 1.06 8.12
N ARG A 19 -16.16 2.25 7.77
CA ARG A 19 -16.91 3.28 7.04
C ARG A 19 -16.40 3.42 5.61
N ALA A 20 -17.28 3.85 4.71
CA ALA A 20 -16.92 4.14 3.33
C ALA A 20 -16.14 5.46 3.23
N VAL A 21 -14.98 5.42 2.57
CA VAL A 21 -14.22 6.62 2.18
C VAL A 21 -14.65 7.03 0.78
N LYS A 22 -15.47 8.08 0.69
CA LYS A 22 -15.96 8.68 -0.55
C LYS A 22 -14.91 9.55 -1.23
N GLU A 23 -15.11 9.79 -2.53
CA GLU A 23 -14.35 10.70 -3.40
C GLU A 23 -14.66 12.17 -3.09
N GLN A 24 -14.28 12.59 -1.89
CA GLN A 24 -14.43 13.97 -1.42
C GLN A 24 -13.18 14.36 -0.61
N PHE A 25 -13.02 15.66 -0.37
CA PHE A 25 -12.07 16.15 0.62
C PHE A 25 -12.55 15.80 2.03
N TYR A 26 -11.59 15.64 2.93
CA TYR A 26 -11.81 15.52 4.36
C TYR A 26 -10.91 16.52 5.05
N ASP A 27 -11.39 17.04 6.18
CA ASP A 27 -10.63 18.04 6.92
C ASP A 27 -9.34 17.46 7.48
N SER A 28 -8.25 18.20 7.27
CA SER A 28 -6.96 17.90 7.87
C SER A 28 -6.98 18.27 9.36
N PRO A 29 -6.34 17.47 10.24
CA PRO A 29 -6.26 17.80 11.66
C PRO A 29 -5.39 19.05 11.92
N VAL A 30 -4.51 19.39 10.98
CA VAL A 30 -3.60 20.53 11.07
C VAL A 30 -3.54 21.26 9.72
N PRO A 31 -3.61 22.60 9.69
CA PRO A 31 -3.38 23.38 8.48
C PRO A 31 -1.97 23.10 7.91
N PRO A 32 -1.82 22.82 6.60
CA PRO A 32 -0.53 22.42 6.04
C PRO A 32 0.58 23.46 6.23
N ASN A 33 0.27 24.75 6.05
CA ASN A 33 1.26 25.82 6.20
C ASN A 33 1.82 25.87 7.63
N ALA A 34 0.95 25.76 8.63
CA ALA A 34 1.37 25.68 10.02
C ALA A 34 2.23 24.45 10.30
N PHE A 35 1.96 23.33 9.63
CA PHE A 35 2.76 22.11 9.77
C PHE A 35 4.14 22.24 9.11
N ILE A 36 4.22 22.88 7.94
CA ILE A 36 5.48 23.16 7.23
C ILE A 36 6.34 24.12 8.07
N ASP A 37 5.75 25.22 8.54
CA ASP A 37 6.44 26.18 9.40
C ASP A 37 7.03 25.50 10.64
N LEU A 38 6.23 24.63 11.28
CA LEU A 38 6.66 23.84 12.44
C LEU A 38 7.86 22.93 12.10
N ALA A 39 7.80 22.27 10.96
CA ALA A 39 8.86 21.36 10.52
C ALA A 39 10.16 22.09 10.17
N GLU A 40 10.07 23.34 9.72
CA GLU A 40 11.24 24.18 9.37
C GLU A 40 11.87 24.90 10.57
N THR A 41 11.08 25.18 11.62
CA THR A 41 11.56 25.96 12.79
C THR A 41 11.87 25.15 14.03
N ILE A 42 11.31 23.94 14.18
CA ILE A 42 11.47 23.12 15.39
C ILE A 42 12.54 22.04 15.20
N ASP A 43 13.26 21.72 16.28
CA ASP A 43 14.18 20.58 16.28
C ASP A 43 13.47 19.25 15.99
N GLU A 44 14.16 18.33 15.31
CA GLU A 44 13.61 17.06 14.87
C GLU A 44 12.97 16.24 16.01
N ASN A 45 13.56 16.23 17.21
CA ASN A 45 13.03 15.44 18.33
C ASN A 45 11.70 15.99 18.86
N LYS A 46 11.58 17.32 18.96
CA LYS A 46 10.31 17.95 19.34
C LYS A 46 9.26 17.78 18.25
N LEU A 47 9.66 17.93 16.98
CA LEU A 47 8.76 17.71 15.85
C LEU A 47 8.21 16.27 15.85
N GLU A 48 9.07 15.26 16.06
CA GLU A 48 8.64 13.87 16.09
C GLU A 48 7.62 13.62 17.21
N ASN A 49 7.87 14.15 18.42
CA ASN A 49 6.94 14.03 19.54
C ASN A 49 5.57 14.66 19.24
N MET A 50 5.55 15.84 18.62
CA MET A 50 4.30 16.50 18.19
C MET A 50 3.59 15.70 17.08
N MET A 51 4.35 15.20 16.10
CA MET A 51 3.84 14.38 15.01
C MET A 51 3.14 13.11 15.52
N GLN A 52 3.62 12.49 16.61
CA GLN A 52 2.96 11.32 17.20
C GLN A 52 1.50 11.61 17.59
N GLN A 53 1.22 12.80 18.12
CA GLN A 53 -0.14 13.20 18.49
C GLN A 53 -0.99 13.52 17.26
N VAL A 54 -0.43 14.26 16.31
CA VAL A 54 -1.15 14.71 15.10
C VAL A 54 -1.51 13.53 14.18
N LYS A 55 -0.59 12.58 14.00
CA LYS A 55 -0.81 11.41 13.14
C LYS A 55 -1.50 10.25 13.87
N ALA A 56 -1.94 10.43 15.13
CA ALA A 56 -2.44 9.35 15.98
C ALA A 56 -3.65 8.60 15.38
N ASP A 57 -4.49 9.29 14.61
CA ASP A 57 -5.62 8.67 13.93
C ASP A 57 -5.22 7.96 12.62
N TRP A 58 -4.02 8.20 12.10
CA TRP A 58 -3.50 7.56 10.89
C TRP A 58 -2.67 6.31 11.22
N PRO A 59 -2.77 5.25 10.40
CA PRO A 59 -2.04 4.00 10.66
C PRO A 59 -0.52 4.13 10.43
N ASN A 60 -0.09 5.12 9.65
CA ASN A 60 1.32 5.39 9.35
C ASN A 60 1.52 6.82 8.83
N ALA A 61 2.77 7.29 8.88
CA ALA A 61 3.15 8.63 8.42
C ALA A 61 2.92 8.85 6.91
N TYR A 62 2.99 7.80 6.09
CA TYR A 62 2.73 7.88 4.64
C TYR A 62 1.28 8.26 4.34
N SER A 63 0.31 7.61 5.00
CA SER A 63 -1.11 7.89 4.78
C SER A 63 -1.46 9.31 5.25
N PHE A 64 -0.86 9.72 6.37
CA PHE A 64 -0.97 11.07 6.91
C PHE A 64 -0.39 12.12 5.95
N SER A 65 0.82 11.91 5.39
CA SER A 65 1.43 12.86 4.47
C SER A 65 0.64 12.99 3.16
N LYS A 66 0.02 11.90 2.68
CA LYS A 66 -0.91 11.96 1.55
C LYS A 66 -2.17 12.76 1.87
N ALA A 67 -2.72 12.64 3.08
CA ALA A 67 -3.84 13.47 3.53
C ALA A 67 -3.49 14.97 3.56
N LEU A 68 -2.32 15.31 4.11
CA LEU A 68 -1.81 16.69 4.10
C LEU A 68 -1.57 17.21 2.68
N GLY A 69 -1.07 16.37 1.77
CA GLY A 69 -0.87 16.74 0.37
C GLY A 69 -2.19 17.08 -0.34
N GLU A 70 -3.26 16.34 -0.06
CA GLU A 70 -4.59 16.68 -0.57
C GLU A 70 -5.12 18.00 -0.01
N GLU A 71 -4.79 18.30 1.25
CA GLU A 71 -5.16 19.57 1.88
C GLU A 71 -4.47 20.77 1.23
N ILE A 72 -3.18 20.64 0.91
CA ILE A 72 -2.43 21.66 0.15
C ILE A 72 -3.07 21.87 -1.22
N VAL A 73 -3.44 20.79 -1.91
CA VAL A 73 -4.15 20.90 -3.18
C VAL A 73 -5.48 21.62 -2.98
N ARG A 74 -6.23 21.34 -1.92
CA ARG A 74 -7.50 22.02 -1.61
C ARG A 74 -7.29 23.52 -1.35
N SER A 75 -6.26 23.90 -0.59
CA SER A 75 -6.04 25.31 -0.21
C SER A 75 -5.41 26.13 -1.34
N GLU A 76 -4.45 25.56 -2.07
CA GLU A 76 -3.60 26.27 -3.03
C GLU A 76 -3.96 26.03 -4.51
N ALA A 77 -4.97 25.21 -4.83
CA ALA A 77 -5.30 24.92 -6.23
C ALA A 77 -5.71 26.16 -7.05
N GLU A 78 -6.24 27.20 -6.41
CA GLU A 78 -6.74 28.42 -7.07
C GLU A 78 -7.51 28.11 -8.38
N ASN A 79 -7.06 28.64 -9.52
CA ASN A 79 -7.63 28.42 -10.84
C ASN A 79 -6.85 27.38 -11.67
N LEU A 80 -6.02 26.56 -11.03
CA LEU A 80 -5.24 25.53 -11.72
C LEU A 80 -6.13 24.34 -12.08
N PRO A 81 -5.96 23.76 -13.30
CA PRO A 81 -6.66 22.54 -13.69
C PRO A 81 -6.05 21.34 -12.98
N ILE A 82 -6.48 21.08 -11.74
CA ILE A 82 -6.02 19.99 -10.88
C ILE A 82 -7.11 18.93 -10.69
N SER A 83 -6.71 17.65 -10.69
CA SER A 83 -7.50 16.55 -10.13
C SER A 83 -6.65 15.70 -9.19
N ILE A 84 -7.31 14.89 -8.36
CA ILE A 84 -6.67 13.98 -7.42
C ILE A 84 -6.99 12.55 -7.84
N VAL A 85 -5.96 11.71 -7.90
CA VAL A 85 -6.11 10.27 -8.13
C VAL A 85 -5.63 9.53 -6.88
N ARG A 86 -6.47 8.66 -6.34
CA ARG A 86 -6.27 7.88 -5.12
C ARG A 86 -6.22 6.38 -5.45
N PRO A 87 -5.05 5.85 -5.83
CA PRO A 87 -4.91 4.41 -6.03
C PRO A 87 -4.87 3.65 -4.70
N ALA A 88 -5.42 2.43 -4.71
CA ALA A 88 -5.20 1.44 -3.65
C ALA A 88 -3.76 0.88 -3.72
N ILE A 89 -3.52 -0.32 -3.16
CA ILE A 89 -2.20 -0.93 -3.21
C ILE A 89 -1.89 -1.29 -4.66
N VAL A 90 -0.91 -0.61 -5.24
CA VAL A 90 -0.48 -0.87 -6.61
C VAL A 90 0.38 -2.14 -6.64
N ILE A 91 0.01 -3.09 -7.49
CA ILE A 91 0.74 -4.34 -7.72
C ILE A 91 1.28 -4.39 -9.16
N SER A 92 1.81 -5.55 -9.56
CA SER A 92 2.28 -5.77 -10.92
C SER A 92 1.21 -5.45 -11.97
N SER A 93 1.68 -5.09 -13.16
CA SER A 93 0.79 -4.79 -14.29
C SER A 93 -0.03 -6.01 -14.71
N TYR A 94 -1.24 -5.74 -15.19
CA TYR A 94 -2.12 -6.77 -15.72
C TYR A 94 -1.79 -7.10 -17.19
N ARG A 95 -1.52 -6.07 -18.02
CA ARG A 95 -1.23 -6.23 -19.46
C ARG A 95 0.02 -5.49 -19.93
N GLU A 96 0.18 -4.22 -19.58
CA GLU A 96 1.24 -3.36 -20.14
C GLU A 96 2.21 -2.86 -19.06
N PRO A 97 3.52 -2.74 -19.33
CA PRO A 97 4.22 -3.04 -20.58
C PRO A 97 4.34 -4.55 -20.88
N LEU A 98 4.14 -5.40 -19.87
CA LEU A 98 4.07 -6.86 -19.99
C LEU A 98 3.39 -7.45 -18.75
N PRO A 99 2.54 -8.49 -18.87
CA PRO A 99 1.83 -9.05 -17.73
C PRO A 99 2.77 -9.46 -16.59
N GLY A 100 2.46 -9.05 -15.37
CA GLY A 100 3.28 -9.34 -14.20
C GLY A 100 4.51 -8.44 -14.04
N TRP A 101 4.71 -7.44 -14.91
CA TRP A 101 5.80 -6.49 -14.75
C TRP A 101 5.65 -5.73 -13.44
N ILE A 102 6.77 -5.60 -12.73
CA ILE A 102 6.88 -4.86 -11.49
C ILE A 102 8.17 -4.05 -11.49
N ASP A 103 8.06 -2.82 -11.01
CA ASP A 103 9.24 -2.01 -10.71
C ASP A 103 10.03 -2.62 -9.53
N PRO A 104 11.37 -2.72 -9.61
CA PRO A 104 12.18 -3.28 -8.53
C PRO A 104 11.95 -2.62 -7.16
N MET A 105 11.68 -1.31 -7.10
CA MET A 105 11.38 -0.63 -5.82
C MET A 105 10.03 -1.08 -5.24
N ASN A 106 9.05 -1.38 -6.10
CA ASN A 106 7.75 -1.90 -5.67
C ASN A 106 7.83 -3.35 -5.12
N SER A 107 8.91 -4.09 -5.42
CA SER A 107 9.14 -5.40 -4.81
C SER A 107 9.51 -5.35 -3.33
N LEU A 108 9.85 -4.17 -2.77
CA LEU A 108 10.06 -4.00 -1.33
C LEU A 108 8.75 -3.75 -0.57
N GLY A 109 7.65 -3.55 -1.31
CA GLY A 109 6.33 -3.27 -0.76
C GLY A 109 5.39 -4.47 -0.76
N PRO A 110 4.08 -4.25 -0.94
CA PRO A 110 3.06 -5.30 -0.92
C PRO A 110 3.27 -6.41 -1.96
N SER A 111 3.87 -6.11 -3.11
CA SER A 111 4.22 -7.13 -4.09
C SER A 111 5.36 -8.04 -3.60
N GLY A 112 6.28 -7.52 -2.78
CA GLY A 112 7.30 -8.33 -2.11
C GLY A 112 6.71 -9.36 -1.16
N LEU A 113 5.63 -8.99 -0.45
CA LEU A 113 4.88 -9.92 0.37
C LEU A 113 4.30 -11.05 -0.47
N ILE A 114 3.66 -10.74 -1.60
CA ILE A 114 3.11 -11.76 -2.52
C ILE A 114 4.24 -12.65 -3.06
N LEU A 115 5.36 -12.06 -3.47
CA LEU A 115 6.53 -12.81 -3.93
C LEU A 115 7.09 -13.74 -2.84
N GLY A 116 7.20 -13.27 -1.60
CA GLY A 116 7.66 -14.06 -0.46
C GLY A 116 6.75 -15.25 -0.16
N LEU A 117 5.43 -15.08 -0.30
CA LEU A 117 4.46 -16.18 -0.19
C LEU A 117 4.61 -17.18 -1.34
N MET A 118 4.80 -16.68 -2.57
CA MET A 118 4.95 -17.50 -3.78
C MET A 118 6.26 -18.31 -3.82
N THR A 119 7.36 -17.75 -3.30
CA THR A 119 8.67 -18.42 -3.24
C THR A 119 8.85 -19.32 -2.03
N GLY A 120 7.88 -19.33 -1.10
CA GLY A 120 7.96 -20.06 0.15
C GLY A 120 8.99 -19.46 1.13
N ILE A 121 9.24 -18.16 1.06
CA ILE A 121 10.02 -17.44 2.09
C ILE A 121 9.10 -17.06 3.25
N ILE A 122 7.82 -16.82 2.97
CA ILE A 122 6.81 -16.43 3.95
C ILE A 122 5.72 -17.51 3.97
N HIS A 123 5.42 -18.03 5.15
CA HIS A 123 4.37 -19.05 5.34
C HIS A 123 3.30 -18.67 6.33
N VAL A 124 3.51 -17.64 7.16
CA VAL A 124 2.60 -17.32 8.27
C VAL A 124 2.28 -15.84 8.26
N LEU A 125 0.99 -15.50 8.21
CA LEU A 125 0.50 -14.12 8.25
C LEU A 125 -0.42 -13.91 9.44
N ARG A 126 -0.19 -12.82 10.18
CA ARG A 126 -1.09 -12.38 11.25
C ARG A 126 -2.17 -11.47 10.68
N THR A 127 -3.23 -12.04 10.14
CA THR A 127 -4.33 -11.30 9.50
C THR A 127 -5.68 -11.93 9.80
N ARG A 128 -6.75 -11.15 9.63
CA ARG A 128 -8.12 -11.68 9.60
C ARG A 128 -8.47 -12.02 8.17
N GLN A 129 -9.02 -13.21 7.97
CA GLN A 129 -9.38 -13.73 6.65
C GLN A 129 -10.45 -12.89 5.92
N ASN A 130 -11.31 -12.21 6.66
CA ASN A 130 -12.40 -11.38 6.14
C ASN A 130 -12.02 -9.92 5.86
N ILE A 131 -10.74 -9.56 5.95
CA ILE A 131 -10.29 -8.22 5.56
C ILE A 131 -10.16 -8.16 4.03
N VAL A 132 -10.74 -7.11 3.44
CA VAL A 132 -10.59 -6.79 2.01
C VAL A 132 -9.17 -6.27 1.76
N LEU A 133 -8.48 -6.91 0.83
CA LEU A 133 -7.19 -6.50 0.31
C LEU A 133 -7.42 -5.74 -1.01
N SER A 134 -7.27 -4.41 -0.96
CA SER A 134 -7.48 -3.58 -2.13
C SER A 134 -6.22 -3.46 -2.98
N LEU A 135 -6.11 -4.32 -4.00
CA LEU A 135 -5.01 -4.37 -4.96
C LEU A 135 -5.46 -3.82 -6.32
N VAL A 136 -4.61 -3.04 -6.96
CA VAL A 136 -4.84 -2.51 -8.30
C VAL A 136 -3.60 -2.66 -9.19
N PRO A 137 -3.74 -3.15 -10.43
CA PRO A 137 -2.62 -3.23 -11.37
C PRO A 137 -2.01 -1.88 -11.74
N ALA A 138 -0.69 -1.83 -11.88
CA ALA A 138 0.04 -0.59 -12.20
C ALA A 138 -0.39 0.08 -13.53
N ASP A 139 -0.69 -0.73 -14.55
CA ASP A 139 -1.17 -0.25 -15.84
C ASP A 139 -2.55 0.40 -15.76
N LEU A 140 -3.46 -0.16 -14.97
CA LEU A 140 -4.77 0.46 -14.75
C LEU A 140 -4.65 1.79 -14.00
N VAL A 141 -3.75 1.88 -13.02
CA VAL A 141 -3.47 3.14 -12.32
C VAL A 141 -2.90 4.17 -13.28
N THR A 142 -1.94 3.77 -14.12
CA THR A 142 -1.32 4.65 -15.12
C THR A 142 -2.34 5.16 -16.13
N ASN A 143 -3.13 4.26 -16.72
CA ASN A 143 -4.15 4.61 -17.70
C ASN A 143 -5.20 5.55 -17.10
N THR A 144 -5.67 5.26 -15.89
CA THR A 144 -6.64 6.14 -15.21
C THR A 144 -6.04 7.51 -14.90
N THR A 145 -4.77 7.57 -14.53
CA THR A 145 -4.06 8.85 -14.27
C THR A 145 -3.95 9.68 -15.55
N LEU A 146 -3.62 9.06 -16.69
CA LEU A 146 -3.57 9.73 -17.99
C LEU A 146 -4.94 10.24 -18.43
N VAL A 147 -5.99 9.43 -18.27
CA VAL A 147 -7.37 9.83 -18.56
C VAL A 147 -7.81 10.97 -17.65
N ALA A 148 -7.53 10.89 -16.34
CA ALA A 148 -7.81 11.96 -15.40
C ALA A 148 -7.11 13.26 -15.80
N ALA A 149 -5.84 13.21 -16.23
CA ALA A 149 -5.10 14.38 -16.71
C ALA A 149 -5.77 15.00 -17.95
N CYS A 150 -6.18 14.18 -18.91
CA CYS A 150 -6.84 14.63 -20.14
C CYS A 150 -8.20 15.28 -19.84
N GLU A 151 -9.03 14.66 -19.02
CA GLU A 151 -10.33 15.20 -18.62
C GLU A 151 -10.20 16.49 -17.81
N THR A 152 -9.21 16.55 -16.91
CA THR A 152 -8.90 17.77 -16.15
C THR A 152 -8.42 18.91 -17.06
N ALA A 153 -7.73 18.61 -18.17
CA ALA A 153 -7.30 19.63 -19.12
C ALA A 153 -8.45 20.24 -19.92
N LYS A 154 -9.52 19.46 -20.16
CA LYS A 154 -10.70 19.90 -20.90
C LYS A 154 -11.72 20.62 -20.01
N ALA A 155 -11.75 20.30 -18.72
CA ALA A 155 -12.67 20.89 -17.77
C ALA A 155 -12.39 22.38 -17.56
N GLN A 156 -13.46 23.17 -17.38
CA GLN A 156 -13.32 24.55 -16.91
C GLN A 156 -12.72 24.54 -15.50
N THR A 157 -11.70 25.35 -15.28
CA THR A 157 -11.02 25.46 -13.99
C THR A 157 -11.95 26.09 -12.97
N ASN A 158 -12.24 25.37 -11.90
CA ASN A 158 -12.96 25.88 -10.74
C ASN A 158 -12.43 25.20 -9.48
N LYS A 159 -11.93 26.03 -8.55
CA LYS A 159 -11.40 25.59 -7.25
C LYS A 159 -12.38 24.71 -6.48
N ASP A 160 -13.68 24.98 -6.60
CA ASP A 160 -14.74 24.28 -5.87
C ASP A 160 -15.10 22.91 -6.46
N ASN A 161 -14.51 22.53 -7.60
CA ASN A 161 -14.87 21.31 -8.33
C ASN A 161 -13.64 20.46 -8.74
N ILE A 162 -12.64 20.36 -7.85
CA ILE A 162 -11.53 19.43 -8.04
C ILE A 162 -12.07 18.00 -8.00
N LYS A 163 -11.90 17.27 -9.10
CA LYS A 163 -12.33 15.87 -9.19
C LYS A 163 -11.37 14.96 -8.44
N ILE A 164 -11.93 14.01 -7.71
CA ILE A 164 -11.19 12.98 -6.98
C ILE A 164 -11.60 11.62 -7.53
N TYR A 165 -10.63 10.80 -7.93
CA TYR A 165 -10.85 9.47 -8.50
C TYR A 165 -10.22 8.40 -7.62
N ASN A 166 -11.04 7.49 -7.06
CA ASN A 166 -10.58 6.34 -6.30
C ASN A 166 -10.37 5.15 -7.23
N ILE A 167 -9.12 4.69 -7.36
CA ILE A 167 -8.79 3.49 -8.13
C ILE A 167 -8.66 2.32 -7.15
N THR A 168 -9.74 1.57 -6.99
CA THR A 168 -9.86 0.47 -6.01
C THR A 168 -10.55 -0.73 -6.64
N ASN A 169 -10.49 -1.88 -5.97
CA ASN A 169 -11.21 -3.10 -6.36
C ASN A 169 -12.60 -3.24 -5.70
N ASN A 170 -13.28 -2.14 -5.34
CA ASN A 170 -14.57 -2.21 -4.64
C ASN A 170 -15.67 -2.99 -5.38
N ARG A 171 -15.59 -3.10 -6.72
CA ARG A 171 -16.54 -3.90 -7.53
C ARG A 171 -16.23 -5.40 -7.57
N ASN A 172 -14.99 -5.77 -7.22
CA ASN A 172 -14.54 -7.15 -7.15
C ASN A 172 -13.53 -7.28 -5.99
N PRO A 173 -14.02 -7.21 -4.73
CA PRO A 173 -13.16 -7.19 -3.57
C PRO A 173 -12.44 -8.52 -3.42
N LEU A 174 -11.13 -8.47 -3.16
CA LEU A 174 -10.32 -9.64 -2.86
C LEU A 174 -10.16 -9.75 -1.34
N LEU A 175 -10.53 -10.88 -0.74
CA LEU A 175 -10.30 -11.16 0.68
C LEU A 175 -8.94 -11.82 0.92
N TRP A 176 -8.41 -11.68 2.14
CA TRP A 176 -7.20 -12.42 2.53
C TRP A 176 -7.36 -13.95 2.42
N SER A 177 -8.53 -14.49 2.73
CA SER A 177 -8.83 -15.92 2.53
C SER A 177 -8.73 -16.32 1.06
N GLU A 178 -9.27 -15.51 0.16
CA GLU A 178 -9.25 -15.76 -1.28
C GLU A 178 -7.83 -15.69 -1.83
N LEU A 179 -7.02 -14.73 -1.38
CA LEU A 179 -5.60 -14.68 -1.74
C LEU A 179 -4.88 -15.96 -1.34
N GLY A 180 -5.10 -16.46 -0.12
CA GLY A 180 -4.53 -17.73 0.34
C GLY A 180 -4.92 -18.90 -0.60
N ASN A 181 -6.20 -18.99 -0.95
CA ASN A 181 -6.69 -20.01 -1.87
C ASN A 181 -6.06 -19.89 -3.27
N VAL A 182 -5.91 -18.68 -3.80
CA VAL A 182 -5.29 -18.42 -5.11
C VAL A 182 -3.82 -18.86 -5.10
N LEU A 183 -3.07 -18.52 -4.04
CA LEU A 183 -1.66 -18.91 -3.89
C LEU A 183 -1.51 -20.44 -3.86
N GLU A 184 -2.37 -21.12 -3.09
CA GLU A 184 -2.31 -22.57 -2.92
C GLU A 184 -2.84 -23.39 -4.11
N THR A 185 -3.60 -22.77 -5.03
CA THR A 185 -4.17 -23.47 -6.19
C THR A 185 -3.50 -23.07 -7.50
N PHE A 186 -3.65 -21.81 -7.91
CA PHE A 186 -3.06 -21.27 -9.13
C PHE A 186 -1.58 -20.93 -8.94
N GLY A 187 -1.25 -20.30 -7.81
CA GLY A 187 0.12 -19.90 -7.49
C GLY A 187 1.09 -21.07 -7.54
N ARG A 188 0.69 -22.24 -7.01
CA ARG A 188 1.49 -23.47 -7.06
C ARG A 188 1.88 -23.93 -8.47
N LYS A 189 1.07 -23.63 -9.48
CA LYS A 189 1.36 -23.98 -10.88
C LYS A 189 2.33 -23.00 -11.55
N LEU A 190 2.53 -21.84 -10.94
CA LEU A 190 3.32 -20.72 -11.47
C LEU A 190 4.60 -20.48 -10.64
N ILE A 191 4.98 -21.43 -9.77
CA ILE A 191 6.14 -21.29 -8.89
C ILE A 191 7.42 -21.21 -9.72
N THR A 192 8.27 -20.24 -9.38
CA THR A 192 9.60 -20.08 -9.97
C THR A 192 10.54 -21.20 -9.54
N SER A 193 11.47 -21.61 -10.40
CA SER A 193 12.54 -22.56 -10.05
C SER A 193 13.47 -22.06 -8.94
N ARG A 194 13.40 -20.76 -8.61
CA ARG A 194 14.11 -20.14 -7.48
C ARG A 194 13.36 -20.21 -6.15
N ALA A 195 12.21 -20.87 -6.09
CA ALA A 195 11.49 -21.05 -4.84
C ALA A 195 12.32 -21.90 -3.88
N ILE A 196 12.38 -21.47 -2.62
CA ILE A 196 13.21 -22.08 -1.59
C ILE A 196 12.40 -23.14 -0.83
N TRP A 197 11.08 -22.97 -0.80
CA TRP A 197 10.18 -23.90 -0.13
C TRP A 197 8.81 -23.97 -0.83
N TYR A 198 7.96 -24.87 -0.34
CA TYR A 198 6.64 -25.12 -0.87
C TYR A 198 5.73 -23.92 -0.61
N CYS A 199 4.96 -23.52 -1.61
CA CYS A 199 4.03 -22.40 -1.50
C CYS A 199 2.77 -22.82 -0.73
N PHE A 200 2.64 -22.34 0.50
CA PHE A 200 1.43 -22.45 1.32
C PHE A 200 1.37 -21.28 2.30
N THR A 201 0.20 -21.00 2.86
CA THR A 201 0.08 -19.88 3.81
C THR A 201 -0.88 -20.18 4.93
N ILE A 202 -0.39 -20.07 6.17
CA ILE A 202 -1.19 -20.14 7.38
C ILE A 202 -1.54 -18.72 7.83
N GLN A 203 -2.84 -18.43 7.88
CA GLN A 203 -3.36 -17.15 8.36
C GLN A 203 -3.93 -17.33 9.77
N THR A 204 -3.52 -16.48 10.71
CA THR A 204 -4.02 -16.52 12.09
C THR A 204 -4.21 -15.14 12.69
N THR A 205 -5.20 -14.99 13.56
CA THR A 205 -5.43 -13.76 14.31
C THR A 205 -4.71 -13.77 15.68
N HIS A 206 -4.35 -14.95 16.18
CA HIS A 206 -3.78 -15.14 17.51
C HIS A 206 -2.27 -14.87 17.51
N LYS A 207 -1.83 -13.86 18.26
CA LYS A 207 -0.42 -13.45 18.36
C LYS A 207 0.48 -14.59 18.84
N PHE A 208 0.04 -15.34 19.86
CA PHE A 208 0.83 -16.45 20.42
C PHE A 208 1.08 -17.56 19.39
N LEU A 209 0.02 -18.01 18.71
CA LEU A 209 0.13 -19.01 17.66
C LEU A 209 0.97 -18.50 16.49
N PHE A 210 0.78 -17.25 16.08
CA PHE A 210 1.64 -16.60 15.08
C PHE A 210 3.11 -16.66 15.48
N THR A 211 3.46 -16.30 16.72
CA THR A 211 4.86 -16.32 17.18
C THR A 211 5.46 -17.72 17.12
N ILE A 212 4.74 -18.75 17.56
CA ILE A 212 5.21 -20.14 17.50
C ILE A 212 5.43 -20.57 16.04
N LEU A 213 4.43 -20.38 15.19
CA LEU A 213 4.51 -20.76 13.78
C LEU A 213 5.59 -19.98 13.04
N PHE A 214 5.77 -18.69 13.36
CA PHE A 214 6.82 -17.86 12.78
C PHE A 214 8.21 -18.41 13.13
N TRP A 215 8.44 -18.77 14.39
CA TRP A 215 9.69 -19.42 14.81
C TRP A 215 9.94 -20.74 14.09
N LEU A 216 8.92 -21.61 14.00
CA LEU A 216 9.05 -22.94 13.41
C LEU A 216 9.19 -22.93 11.89
N LEU A 217 8.50 -22.01 11.19
CA LEU A 217 8.42 -22.00 9.73
C LEU A 217 9.33 -20.95 9.07
N HIS A 218 9.87 -19.99 9.82
CA HIS A 218 10.80 -19.00 9.25
C HIS A 218 12.16 -19.08 9.94
N TYR A 219 12.21 -18.93 11.26
CA TYR A 219 13.49 -18.76 11.97
C TYR A 219 14.33 -20.04 12.05
N VAL A 220 13.73 -21.17 12.47
CA VAL A 220 14.43 -22.45 12.55
C VAL A 220 14.95 -22.91 11.17
N PRO A 221 14.13 -22.91 10.10
CA PRO A 221 14.58 -23.28 8.76
C PRO A 221 15.66 -22.35 8.21
N ALA A 222 15.53 -21.03 8.42
CA ALA A 222 16.56 -20.07 8.02
C ALA A 222 17.89 -20.37 8.74
N PHE A 223 17.87 -20.62 10.04
CA PHE A 223 19.08 -20.96 10.80
C PHE A 223 19.76 -22.25 10.30
N ILE A 224 18.96 -23.26 9.93
CA ILE A 224 19.46 -24.51 9.33
C ILE A 224 20.14 -24.23 7.99
N VAL A 225 19.48 -23.47 7.11
CA VAL A 225 20.00 -23.11 5.79
C VAL A 225 21.29 -22.30 5.92
N ASP A 226 21.31 -21.27 6.77
CA ASP A 226 22.50 -20.44 7.03
C ASP A 226 23.67 -21.28 7.54
N THR A 227 23.40 -22.20 8.46
CA THR A 227 24.41 -23.12 9.01
C THR A 227 24.96 -24.03 7.91
N ALA A 228 24.11 -24.60 7.06
CA ALA A 228 24.53 -25.42 5.94
C ALA A 228 25.35 -24.62 4.90
N CYS A 229 24.97 -23.38 4.62
CA CYS A 229 25.72 -22.48 3.75
C CYS A 229 27.13 -22.23 4.32
N ARG A 230 27.24 -21.89 5.62
CA ARG A 230 28.53 -21.70 6.29
C ARG A 230 29.41 -22.95 6.24
N LEU A 231 28.83 -24.14 6.51
CA LEU A 231 29.55 -25.42 6.46
C LEU A 231 30.03 -25.78 5.04
N THR A 232 29.37 -25.27 4.01
CA THR A 232 29.75 -25.50 2.59
C THR A 232 30.59 -24.37 1.99
N ASN A 233 31.13 -23.46 2.84
CA ASN A 233 31.86 -22.25 2.42
C ASN A 233 31.09 -21.36 1.43
N ARG A 234 29.76 -21.39 1.51
CA ARG A 234 28.87 -20.49 0.79
C ARG A 234 28.47 -19.34 1.71
N ARG A 235 28.18 -18.18 1.12
CA ARG A 235 27.64 -17.07 1.90
C ARG A 235 26.24 -17.45 2.39
N PRO A 236 25.96 -17.35 3.71
CA PRO A 236 24.60 -17.39 4.21
C PRO A 236 23.82 -16.19 3.67
#